data_AF-A0A7I9W7X8-F1
#
_entry.id   AF-A0A7I9W7X8-F1
#
_cell.length_a   1.000
_cell.length_b   1.000
_cell.length_c   1.000
_cell.angle_alpha   90.00
_cell.angle_beta   90.00
_cell.angle_gamma   90.00
#
_symmetry.space_group_name_H-M   'P 1'
#
loop_
_entity.id
_entity.type
_entity.pdbx_description
1 polymer ?
#
loop_
_entity_poly.entity_id
_entity_poly.type
_entity_poly.pdbx_seq_one_letter_code
_entity_poly.pdbx_strand_id
1 'polypeptide(L)' 'MDKPPGVAETIDWVAALVALGVADLTAPDADASLGALAKTPDDRDTVASAFADYTKGICR' A
#
# COMPACT_ATOMS: atom_id res chain seq x y z
N MET A 1 20.09 -4.17 8.05
CA MET A 1 19.75 -2.75 7.84
C MET A 1 18.50 -2.75 6.99
N ASP A 2 17.35 -2.92 7.63
CA ASP A 2 16.08 -2.87 6.92
C ASP A 2 15.73 -1.40 6.69
N LYS A 3 15.82 -0.98 5.43
CA LYS A 3 15.35 0.34 5.02
C LYS A 3 13.83 0.24 4.95
N PRO A 4 13.08 1.08 5.70
CA PRO A 4 11.64 1.15 5.54
C PRO A 4 11.29 1.46 4.08
N PRO A 5 10.12 1.01 3.59
CA PRO A 5 9.64 1.35 2.26
C PRO A 5 9.64 2.87 2.09
N GLY A 6 10.13 3.34 0.94
CA GLY A 6 10.24 4.76 0.62
C GLY A 6 9.45 5.12 -0.64
N VAL A 7 9.67 6.34 -1.12
CA VAL A 7 8.96 6.89 -2.28
C VAL A 7 9.16 6.06 -3.55
N ALA A 8 10.34 5.45 -3.73
CA ALA A 8 10.63 4.61 -4.89
C ALA A 8 9.68 3.40 -4.96
N GLU A 9 9.51 2.72 -3.83
CA GLU A 9 8.60 1.58 -3.74
C GLU A 9 7.14 2.00 -4.07
N THR A 10 6.69 3.18 -3.64
CA THR A 10 5.36 3.71 -3.99
C THR A 10 5.21 3.97 -5.50
N ILE A 11 6.25 4.52 -6.16
CA ILE A 11 6.24 4.75 -7.61
C ILE A 11 6.12 3.44 -8.36
N ASP A 12 6.86 2.41 -7.94
CA ASP A 12 6.81 1.08 -8.55
C ASP A 12 5.41 0.45 -8.43
N TRP A 13 4.74 0.62 -7.27
CA TRP A 13 3.36 0.14 -7.07
C TRP A 13 2.36 0.87 -7.98
N VAL A 14 2.44 2.20 -8.09
CA VAL A 14 1.58 2.95 -9.02
C VAL A 14 1.84 2.54 -10.47
N ALA A 15 3.11 2.34 -10.86
CA ALA A 15 3.46 1.85 -12.19
C ALA A 15 2.86 0.46 -12.47
N ALA A 16 2.85 -0.43 -11.47
CA ALA A 16 2.21 -1.74 -11.58
C ALA A 16 0.69 -1.62 -11.76
N LEU A 17 0.02 -0.76 -10.98
CA LEU A 17 -1.42 -0.51 -11.14
C LEU A 17 -1.76 0.02 -12.54
N VAL A 18 -0.95 0.94 -13.07
CA VAL A 18 -1.09 1.47 -14.43
C VAL A 18 -0.89 0.36 -15.46
N ALA A 19 0.14 -0.47 -15.31
CA ALA A 19 0.42 -1.59 -16.20
C ALA A 19 -0.71 -2.64 -16.20
N LEU A 20 -1.38 -2.83 -15.06
CA LEU A 20 -2.53 -3.71 -14.90
C LEU A 20 -3.86 -3.09 -15.39
N GLY A 21 -3.85 -1.82 -15.80
CA GLY A 21 -5.06 -1.12 -16.26
C GLY A 21 -6.05 -0.82 -15.13
N VAL A 22 -5.59 -0.74 -13.88
CA VAL A 22 -6.44 -0.39 -12.73
C VAL A 22 -6.80 1.09 -12.83
N ALA A 23 -8.03 1.37 -13.26
CA ALA A 23 -8.55 2.74 -13.43
C ALA A 23 -9.25 3.27 -12.18
N ASP A 24 -9.76 2.38 -11.33
CA ASP A 24 -10.37 2.71 -10.04
C ASP A 24 -9.76 1.78 -8.99
N LEU A 25 -9.35 2.37 -7.86
CA LEU A 25 -8.69 1.65 -6.78
C LEU A 25 -9.54 1.80 -5.53
N THR A 26 -10.18 0.71 -5.13
CA THR A 26 -10.99 0.69 -3.91
C THR A 26 -10.12 0.49 -2.67
N ALA A 27 -10.64 0.81 -1.49
CA ALA A 27 -9.92 0.58 -0.24
C ALA A 27 -9.53 -0.90 -0.04
N PRO A 28 -10.39 -1.91 -0.33
CA PRO A 28 -9.98 -3.32 -0.34
C PRO A 28 -8.84 -3.65 -1.31
N ASP A 29 -8.85 -3.08 -2.53
CA ASP A 29 -7.82 -3.35 -3.53
C ASP A 29 -6.48 -2.71 -3.16
N ALA A 30 -6.54 -1.52 -2.56
CA ALA A 30 -5.37 -0.85 -2.00
C ALA A 30 -4.78 -1.66 -0.84
N ASP A 31 -5.60 -2.14 0.10
CA ASP A 31 -5.15 -2.96 1.22
C ASP A 31 -4.47 -4.26 0.75
N ALA A 32 -5.07 -4.94 -0.22
CA ALA A 32 -4.54 -6.18 -0.79
C ALA A 32 -3.21 -6.01 -1.53
N SER A 33 -2.91 -4.80 -2.04
CA SER A 33 -1.73 -4.55 -2.89
C SER A 33 -0.63 -3.71 -2.21
N LEU A 34 -0.97 -2.91 -1.19
CA LEU A 34 0.00 -2.12 -0.41
C LEU A 34 1.02 -2.99 0.32
N GLY A 35 0.64 -4.22 0.70
CA GLY A 35 1.56 -5.21 1.28
C GLY A 35 2.74 -5.59 0.37
N ALA A 36 2.66 -5.30 -0.93
CA ALA A 36 3.76 -5.50 -1.88
C ALA A 36 4.91 -4.48 -1.68
N LEU A 37 4.64 -3.34 -1.05
CA LEU A 37 5.66 -2.32 -0.72
C LEU A 37 6.58 -2.77 0.43
N ALA A 38 6.04 -3.61 1.32
CA ALA A 38 6.69 -4.06 2.52
C ALA A 38 7.48 -5.37 2.30
N LYS A 39 8.74 -5.39 2.75
CA LYS A 39 9.66 -6.50 2.51
C LYS A 39 9.52 -7.59 3.56
N THR A 40 9.30 -7.20 4.81
CA THR A 40 9.12 -8.13 5.94
C THR A 40 7.63 -8.33 6.27
N PRO A 41 7.24 -9.46 6.90
CA PRO A 41 5.88 -9.64 7.42
C PRO A 41 5.47 -8.55 8.40
N ASP A 42 6.35 -8.17 9.33
CA ASP A 42 6.09 -7.11 10.32
C ASP A 42 5.83 -5.74 9.66
N ASP A 43 6.57 -5.42 8.58
CA ASP A 43 6.32 -4.21 7.79
C ASP A 43 4.95 -4.25 7.09
N ARG A 44 4.50 -5.45 6.64
CA ARG A 44 3.18 -5.61 5.99
C ARG A 44 2.06 -5.37 6.99
N ASP A 45 2.18 -5.93 8.19
CA ASP A 45 1.20 -5.74 9.26
C ASP A 45 1.14 -4.26 9.69
N THR A 46 2.30 -3.60 9.76
CA THR A 46 2.40 -2.17 10.08
C THR A 46 1.71 -1.30 9.01
N VAL A 47 1.96 -1.58 7.72
CA VAL A 47 1.33 -0.86 6.61
C VAL A 47 -0.18 -1.08 6.59
N ALA A 48 -0.65 -2.31 6.80
CA ALA A 48 -2.09 -2.63 6.85
C ALA A 48 -2.80 -1.90 8.00
N SER A 49 -2.21 -1.91 9.20
CA SER A 49 -2.75 -1.18 10.35
C SER A 49 -2.81 0.33 10.09
N ALA A 50 -1.74 0.93 9.55
CA ALA A 50 -1.69 2.35 9.24
C ALA A 50 -2.73 2.75 8.16
N PHE A 51 -2.93 1.91 7.16
CA PHE A 51 -3.92 2.12 6.11
C PHE A 51 -5.36 2.03 6.63
N ALA A 52 -5.63 1.05 7.50
CA ALA A 52 -6.93 0.92 8.17
C ALA A 52 -7.26 2.15 9.05
N ASP A 53 -6.27 2.70 9.75
CA ASP A 53 -6.46 3.90 10.56
C ASP A 53 -6.68 5.16 9.70
N TYR A 54 -5.93 5.30 8.60
CA TYR A 54 -6.10 6.40 7.65
C TYR A 54 -7.50 6.41 7.01
N THR A 55 -7.96 5.25 6.53
CA THR A 55 -9.27 5.13 5.85
C THR A 55 -10.45 5.37 6.78
N LYS A 56 -10.34 4.97 8.06
CA LYS A 56 -11.33 5.34 9.11
C LYS A 56 -11.46 6.85 9.29
N GLY A 57 -10.37 7.60 9.12
CA GLY A 57 -10.36 9.06 9.23
C GLY A 57 -11.03 9.80 8.06
N ILE A 58 -11.12 9.16 6.88
CA ILE A 58 -11.73 9.74 5.66
C ILE A 58 -13.24 9.55 5.65
N CYS A 59 -13.75 8.46 6.25
CA CYS A 59 -15.18 8.19 6.38
C CYS A 59 -15.86 8.92 7.57
N ARG A 60 -15.20 9.92 8.16
CA ARG A 60 -15.73 10.74 9.27
C ARG A 60 -16.05 12.14 8.80
#